data_AF-A0A966NVC6-F1
#
_entry.id   AF-A0A966NVC6-F1
#
_cell.length_a   1.000
_cell.length_b   1.000
_cell.length_c   1.000
_cell.angle_alpha   90.00
_cell.angle_beta   90.00
_cell.angle_gamma   90.00
#
_symmetry.space_group_name_H-M   'P 1'
#
loop_
_entity.id
_entity.type
_entity.pdbx_description
1 polymer ?
#
loop_
_entity_poly.entity_id
_entity_poly.type
_entity_poly.pdbx_seq_one_letter_code
_entity_poly.pdbx_strand_id
1 'polypeptide(L)'
;AVLEPGTKVAEAYGEPVVSERHRHRYEFNGNYKSRFEAEGFICSGTSPDRRLVEFIELKDHPFWVGTQAHPEFKSRPDRPHPLFRELIRASLAHRSKSGRSMAPQSVEADHSVAS
;
A
#
# COMPACT_ATOMS: atom_id res chain seq x y z
N ALA A 1 -11.08 -8.41 -3.90
CA ALA A 1 -11.60 -7.50 -2.87
C ALA A 1 -12.53 -6.47 -3.50
N VAL A 2 -13.67 -6.18 -2.85
CA VAL A 2 -14.49 -4.99 -3.08
C VAL A 2 -13.86 -3.88 -2.24
N LEU A 3 -13.60 -2.72 -2.85
CA LEU A 3 -12.89 -1.60 -2.23
C LEU A 3 -13.87 -0.51 -1.80
N GLU A 4 -13.66 0.04 -0.61
CA GLU A 4 -14.55 1.08 -0.10
C GLU A 4 -14.24 2.45 -0.74
N PRO A 5 -15.22 3.13 -1.34
CA PRO A 5 -15.01 4.43 -1.97
C PRO A 5 -14.44 5.47 -1.00
N GLY A 6 -13.55 6.34 -1.52
CA GLY A 6 -12.91 7.39 -0.72
C GLY A 6 -11.77 6.91 0.18
N THR A 7 -11.38 5.64 0.07
CA THR A 7 -10.18 5.10 0.74
C THR A 7 -8.94 5.22 -0.15
N LYS A 8 -7.75 5.22 0.45
CA LYS A 8 -6.48 5.33 -0.29
C LYS A 8 -6.29 4.14 -1.23
N VAL A 9 -6.71 2.94 -0.83
CA VAL A 9 -6.65 1.75 -1.68
C VAL A 9 -7.57 1.90 -2.89
N ALA A 10 -8.82 2.36 -2.71
CA ALA A 10 -9.72 2.61 -3.83
C ALA A 10 -9.16 3.66 -4.80
N GLU A 11 -8.61 4.75 -4.29
CA GLU A 11 -7.95 5.79 -5.09
C GLU A 11 -6.69 5.26 -5.82
N ALA A 12 -5.87 4.45 -5.14
CA ALA A 12 -4.66 3.89 -5.71
C ALA A 12 -4.96 3.03 -6.94
N TYR A 13 -5.93 2.11 -6.80
CA TYR A 13 -6.31 1.19 -7.87
C TYR A 13 -7.16 1.86 -8.95
N GLY A 14 -8.02 2.82 -8.59
CA GLY A 14 -8.94 3.48 -9.53
C GLY A 14 -10.09 2.58 -9.99
N GLU A 15 -10.31 1.45 -9.32
CA GLU A 15 -11.33 0.45 -9.63
C GLU A 15 -12.07 0.04 -8.35
N PRO A 16 -13.39 -0.25 -8.41
CA PRO A 16 -14.17 -0.62 -7.22
C PRO A 16 -13.95 -2.06 -6.76
N VAL A 17 -13.43 -2.93 -7.64
CA VAL A 17 -13.21 -4.35 -7.36
C VAL A 17 -11.88 -4.76 -7.95
N VAL A 18 -11.04 -5.40 -7.14
CA VAL A 18 -9.69 -5.82 -7.52
C VAL A 18 -9.45 -7.27 -7.19
N SER A 19 -8.48 -7.90 -7.85
CA SER A 19 -8.07 -9.29 -7.59
C SER A 19 -6.56 -9.34 -7.36
N GLU A 20 -6.13 -9.94 -6.25
CA GLU A 20 -4.72 -10.06 -5.86
C GLU A 20 -4.35 -11.53 -5.60
N ARG A 21 -3.05 -11.79 -5.38
CA ARG A 21 -2.57 -13.15 -5.03
C ARG A 21 -2.49 -13.32 -3.53
N HIS A 22 -2.94 -14.46 -3.01
CA HIS A 22 -2.99 -14.75 -1.58
C HIS A 22 -2.14 -15.99 -1.27
N ARG A 23 -1.45 -15.98 -0.13
CA ARG A 23 -0.70 -17.14 0.36
C ARG A 23 -0.61 -17.14 1.89
N HIS A 24 -1.77 -17.06 2.53
CA HIS A 24 -1.92 -17.12 3.99
C HIS A 24 -2.97 -18.16 4.39
N ARG A 25 -3.06 -18.41 5.70
CA ARG A 25 -4.07 -19.27 6.33
C ARG A 25 -4.81 -18.57 7.47
N TYR A 26 -4.19 -17.55 8.05
CA TYR A 26 -4.77 -16.79 9.15
C TYR A 26 -5.51 -15.58 8.60
N GLU A 27 -6.73 -15.40 9.08
CA GLU A 27 -7.61 -14.32 8.68
C GLU A 27 -7.82 -13.34 9.84
N PHE A 28 -8.20 -12.11 9.51
CA PHE A 28 -8.62 -11.14 10.51
C PHE A 28 -9.86 -11.65 11.26
N ASN A 29 -9.80 -11.64 12.59
CA ASN A 29 -10.93 -12.05 13.41
C ASN A 29 -11.97 -10.92 13.50
N GLY A 30 -13.08 -11.08 12.77
CA GLY A 30 -14.18 -10.13 12.71
C GLY A 30 -14.77 -9.72 14.08
N ASN A 31 -14.63 -10.56 15.12
CA ASN A 31 -15.09 -10.22 16.47
C ASN A 31 -14.38 -9.00 17.07
N TYR A 32 -13.20 -8.63 16.54
CA TYR A 32 -12.45 -7.45 16.98
C TYR A 32 -12.67 -6.23 16.10
N LYS A 33 -13.42 -6.35 14.99
CA LYS A 33 -13.57 -5.29 13.98
C LYS A 33 -13.99 -3.96 14.60
N SER A 34 -15.08 -3.95 15.38
CA SER A 34 -15.61 -2.72 15.98
C SER A 34 -14.65 -2.07 16.97
N ARG A 35 -13.80 -2.84 17.66
CA ARG A 35 -12.77 -2.31 18.56
C ARG A 35 -11.65 -1.61 17.79
N PHE A 36 -11.25 -2.16 16.64
CA PHE A 36 -10.28 -1.51 15.77
C PHE A 36 -10.86 -0.27 15.12
N GLU A 37 -12.10 -0.33 14.61
CA GLU A 37 -12.77 0.82 13.97
C GLU A 37 -12.94 2.00 14.92
N ALA A 38 -13.21 1.75 16.20
CA ALA A 38 -13.27 2.78 17.24
C ALA A 38 -11.94 3.55 17.40
N GLU A 39 -10.80 2.92 17.08
CA GLU A 39 -9.45 3.49 17.18
C GLU A 39 -8.95 4.02 15.82
N GLY A 40 -9.85 4.23 14.85
CA GLY A 40 -9.52 4.81 13.55
C GLY A 40 -9.04 3.81 12.49
N PHE A 41 -9.15 2.51 12.76
CA PHE A 41 -8.93 1.49 11.74
C PHE A 41 -10.05 1.52 10.70
N ILE A 42 -9.71 1.37 9.43
CA ILE A 42 -10.67 1.35 8.34
C ILE A 42 -10.51 0.02 7.61
N CYS A 43 -11.56 -0.79 7.54
CA CYS A 43 -11.61 -1.94 6.61
C CYS A 43 -11.85 -1.41 5.19
N SER A 44 -10.78 -1.06 4.47
CA SER A 44 -10.85 -0.41 3.16
C SER A 44 -11.08 -1.38 2.00
N GLY A 45 -11.01 -2.69 2.24
CA GLY A 45 -11.42 -3.67 1.26
C GLY A 45 -11.74 -5.03 1.87
N THR A 46 -12.74 -5.70 1.32
CA THR A 46 -13.23 -7.00 1.81
C THR A 46 -13.39 -8.01 0.68
N SER A 47 -13.46 -9.30 0.99
CA SER A 47 -13.84 -10.33 0.01
C SER A 47 -15.24 -10.03 -0.56
N PRO A 48 -15.60 -10.52 -1.76
CA PRO A 48 -16.92 -10.23 -2.36
C PRO A 48 -18.13 -10.60 -1.49
N ASP A 49 -17.99 -11.64 -0.65
CA ASP A 49 -18.99 -12.05 0.33
C ASP A 49 -18.92 -11.27 1.66
N ARG A 50 -18.02 -10.28 1.76
CA ARG A 50 -17.73 -9.41 2.90
C ARG A 50 -17.27 -10.13 4.17
N ARG A 51 -16.85 -11.39 4.07
CA ARG A 51 -16.44 -12.19 5.25
C ARG A 51 -14.99 -11.97 5.65
N LEU A 52 -14.11 -11.71 4.70
CA LEU A 52 -12.68 -11.53 4.93
C LEU A 52 -12.29 -10.07 4.73
N VAL A 53 -11.40 -9.58 5.59
CA VAL A 53 -10.79 -8.25 5.45
C VAL A 53 -9.52 -8.40 4.64
N GLU A 54 -9.48 -7.72 3.50
CA GLU A 54 -8.41 -7.85 2.50
C GLU A 54 -7.45 -6.67 2.51
N PHE A 55 -7.99 -5.49 2.80
CA PHE A 55 -7.27 -4.22 2.90
C PHE A 55 -7.71 -3.45 4.14
N ILE A 56 -6.74 -2.81 4.77
CA ILE A 56 -6.91 -2.02 5.98
C ILE A 56 -6.15 -0.71 5.87
N GLU A 57 -6.71 0.34 6.47
CA GLU A 57 -6.12 1.67 6.53
C GLU A 57 -6.20 2.24 7.95
N LEU A 58 -5.41 3.27 8.22
CA LEU A 58 -5.50 4.04 9.46
C LEU A 58 -5.94 5.46 9.13
N LYS A 59 -7.00 5.90 9.80
CA LYS A 59 -7.53 7.26 9.71
C LYS A 59 -6.44 8.28 10.11
N ASP A 60 -6.46 9.44 9.48
CA ASP A 60 -5.58 10.59 9.76
C ASP A 60 -4.07 10.33 9.55
N HIS A 61 -3.68 9.15 9.06
CA HIS A 61 -2.31 8.89 8.60
C HIS A 61 -2.17 9.20 7.09
N PRO A 62 -1.11 9.89 6.64
CA PRO A 62 -0.97 10.31 5.24
C PRO A 62 -0.96 9.14 4.26
N PHE A 63 -0.34 8.02 4.63
CA PHE A 63 -0.41 6.76 3.90
C PHE A 63 -0.08 5.59 4.83
N TRP A 64 -1.09 4.91 5.37
CA TRP A 64 -0.95 3.68 6.13
C TRP A 64 -1.94 2.68 5.55
N VAL A 65 -1.42 1.69 4.83
CA VAL A 65 -2.20 0.70 4.11
C VAL A 65 -1.59 -0.66 4.43
N GLY A 66 -2.44 -1.60 4.86
CA GLY A 66 -2.12 -3.01 5.01
C GLY A 66 -2.96 -3.85 4.06
N THR A 67 -2.40 -4.96 3.58
CA THR A 67 -3.13 -5.96 2.79
C THR A 67 -2.72 -7.37 3.19
N GLN A 68 -3.66 -8.30 3.15
CA GLN A 68 -3.41 -9.74 3.33
C GLN A 68 -2.81 -10.39 2.06
N ALA A 69 -2.90 -9.71 0.91
CA ALA A 69 -2.45 -10.21 -0.37
C ALA A 69 -0.97 -9.91 -0.65
N HIS A 70 -0.49 -10.35 -1.80
CA HIS A 70 0.88 -10.19 -2.31
C HIS A 70 0.90 -9.35 -3.59
N PRO A 71 0.75 -8.00 -3.50
CA PRO A 71 0.76 -7.11 -4.67
C PRO A 71 2.09 -7.14 -5.43
N GLU A 72 3.19 -7.52 -4.79
CA GLU A 72 4.52 -7.66 -5.38
C GLU A 72 4.55 -8.65 -6.55
N PHE A 73 3.73 -9.71 -6.50
CA PHE A 73 3.71 -10.70 -7.59
C PHE A 73 3.09 -10.16 -8.88
N LYS A 74 2.27 -9.12 -8.79
CA LYS A 74 1.63 -8.43 -9.93
C LYS A 74 2.38 -7.19 -10.39
N SER A 75 3.37 -6.70 -9.62
CA SER A 75 4.22 -5.59 -10.03
C SER A 75 5.15 -5.98 -11.18
N ARG A 76 5.40 -5.06 -12.11
CA ARG A 76 6.35 -5.20 -13.22
C ARG A 76 7.17 -3.90 -13.37
N PRO A 77 8.40 -3.95 -13.93
CA PRO A 77 9.23 -2.74 -14.09
C PRO A 77 8.56 -1.62 -14.89
N ASP A 78 7.88 -1.97 -15.99
CA ASP A 78 7.15 -1.07 -16.89
C ASP A 78 5.72 -0.77 -16.42
N ARG A 79 5.21 -1.56 -15.47
CA ARG A 79 3.88 -1.41 -14.88
C ARG A 79 3.94 -1.64 -13.37
N PRO A 80 4.44 -0.65 -12.59
CA PRO A 80 4.56 -0.78 -11.15
C PRO A 80 3.17 -0.92 -10.53
N HIS A 81 3.05 -1.79 -9.54
CA HIS A 81 1.78 -2.01 -8.86
C HIS A 81 1.30 -0.71 -8.15
N PRO A 82 0.00 -0.36 -8.21
CA PRO A 82 -0.49 0.90 -7.69
C PRO A 82 -0.14 1.17 -6.24
N LEU A 83 -0.24 0.17 -5.36
CA LEU A 83 0.09 0.34 -3.93
C LEU A 83 1.55 0.74 -3.68
N PHE A 84 2.52 0.20 -4.44
CA PHE A 84 3.92 0.61 -4.30
C PHE A 84 4.13 2.01 -4.87
N ARG A 85 3.51 2.34 -6.00
CA ARG A 85 3.55 3.69 -6.58
C ARG A 85 3.03 4.73 -5.57
N GLU A 86 1.88 4.46 -4.95
CA GLU A 86 1.31 5.35 -3.93
C GLU A 86 2.16 5.45 -2.66
N LEU A 87 2.71 4.33 -2.17
CA LEU A 87 3.63 4.33 -1.02
C LEU A 87 4.85 5.23 -1.26
N ILE A 88 5.49 5.11 -2.44
CA ILE A 88 6.66 5.91 -2.79
C ILE A 88 6.29 7.38 -2.93
N ARG A 89 5.17 7.70 -3.59
CA ARG A 89 4.67 9.08 -3.69
C ARG A 89 4.44 9.70 -2.32
N ALA A 90 3.76 8.98 -1.41
CA ALA A 90 3.51 9.44 -0.05
C ALA A 90 4.82 9.63 0.73
N SER A 91 5.80 8.73 0.54
CA SER A 91 7.12 8.83 1.15
C SER A 91 7.90 10.06 0.67
N LEU A 92 7.87 10.34 -0.64
CA LEU A 92 8.48 11.54 -1.22
C LEU A 92 7.81 12.82 -0.70
N ALA A 93 6.48 12.84 -0.61
CA ALA A 93 5.74 13.97 -0.05
C ALA A 93 6.09 14.21 1.43
N HIS A 94 6.18 13.15 2.24
CA HIS A 94 6.61 13.24 3.63
C HIS A 94 8.05 13.75 3.75
N ARG A 95 8.95 13.25 2.90
CA ARG A 95 10.35 13.70 2.84
C ARG A 95 10.45 15.21 2.55
N SER A 96 9.70 15.71 1.59
CA SER A 96 9.69 17.14 1.24
C SER A 96 9.15 18.01 2.39
N LYS A 97 8.15 17.53 3.13
CA LYS A 97 7.59 18.23 4.29
C LYS A 97 8.53 18.25 5.50
N SER A 98 9.35 17.22 5.67
CA SER A 98 10.27 17.06 6.80
C SER A 98 11.59 17.83 6.67
N GLY A 99 11.77 18.65 5.63
CA GLY A 99 12.93 19.54 5.48
C GLY A 99 14.26 18.83 5.22
N ARG A 100 14.26 17.50 5.08
CA ARG A 100 15.45 16.72 4.70
C ARG A 100 15.73 16.94 3.21
N SER A 101 16.52 17.96 2.87
CA SER A 101 17.01 18.15 1.50
C SER A 101 17.85 16.92 1.10
N MET A 102 17.74 16.48 -0.15
CA MET A 102 18.69 15.49 -0.68
C MET A 102 19.82 16.32 -1.28
N ALA A 103 20.98 16.36 -0.65
CA ALA A 103 22.18 16.58 -1.43
C ALA A 103 22.28 15.38 -2.38
N PRO A 104 22.40 15.58 -3.71
CA PRO A 104 22.64 14.47 -4.60
C PRO A 104 23.98 13.85 -4.20
N GLN A 105 23.98 12.58 -3.79
CA GLN A 105 25.22 11.83 -3.73
C GLN A 105 25.63 11.58 -5.18
N SER A 106 26.73 12.20 -5.57
CA SER A 106 27.41 11.92 -6.83
C SER A 106 27.69 10.42 -6.90
N VAL A 107 27.06 9.75 -7.85
CA VAL A 107 27.52 8.43 -8.29
C VAL A 107 28.84 8.65 -9.01
N GLU A 108 29.96 8.42 -8.30
CA GLU A 108 31.25 8.22 -8.97
C GLU A 108 31.14 6.92 -9.76
N ALA A 109 31.18 7.05 -11.09
CA ALA A 109 31.31 5.91 -11.98
C ALA A 109 32.74 5.37 -11.84
N ASP A 110 32.91 4.26 -11.15
CA ASP A 110 34.15 3.48 -11.16
C ASP A 110 34.31 2.84 -12.55
N HIS A 111 34.93 3.58 -13.46
CA HIS A 111 35.47 3.04 -14.70
C HIS A 111 36.91 2.60 -14.45
N SER A 112 37.08 1.42 -13.84
CA SER A 112 38.38 0.74 -13.79
C SER A 112 38.28 -0.67 -14.38
N VAL A 113 38.21 -0.77 -15.71
CA VAL A 113 38.67 -1.96 -16.43
C VAL A 113 39.33 -1.57 -17.75
N ALA A 114 40.59 -2.00 -17.88
CA ALA A 114 41.35 -2.38 -19.08
C ALA A 114 42.63 -1.56 -19.34
N SER A 115 43.74 -2.10 -18.83
CA SER A 115 45.03 -2.17 -19.54
C SER A 115 45.49 -3.62 -19.52
#